data_AF-A0A7Y3DRL4-F1
#
_entry.id   AF-A0A7Y3DRL4-F1
#
_cell.length_a   1.000
_cell.length_b   1.000
_cell.length_c   1.000
_cell.angle_alpha   90.00
_cell.angle_beta   90.00
_cell.angle_gamma   90.00
#
_symmetry.space_group_name_H-M   'P 1'
#
loop_
_entity.id
_entity.type
_entity.pdbx_description
1 polymer ?
#
loop_
_entity_poly.entity_id
_entity_poly.type
_entity_poly.pdbx_seq_one_letter_code
_entity_poly.pdbx_strand_id
1 'polypeptide(L)'
;HAIWVMAAVMLFQRPVQAYIKKEPIGPAFKQSITEIFIALANGGRNMVSVALACAAAGIIVGVVAMGLGQLITAIIDTLSMGNIFLMLVITAVASLIIGMGLPTTATYIVMASLTAPAIVEIGAMQDFIVPLMAAHLFCFYFGILADDTPPVGLAAYAAAAIAKSPPIPTGLQGFMYDIRTAILPFMFIFNADLILHNITSWPQGILIFIMACVGNFAFASATQGWFFARNKIWEIPIFLAVTLTLLRPDLISSWIGIPHGQRYWAYPIGLAILGLLYLMQRPRIQKTVPAPAM
;
A
#
# COMPACT_ATOMS: atom_id res chain seq x y z
N HIS A 1 13.22 6.62 16.10
CA HIS A 1 14.66 6.41 15.85
C HIS A 1 15.24 7.39 14.81
N ALA A 2 14.61 7.64 13.66
CA ALA A 2 15.15 8.53 12.62
C ALA A 2 15.46 9.97 13.09
N ILE A 3 14.59 10.59 13.90
CA ILE A 3 14.79 11.96 14.40
C ILE A 3 16.07 12.08 15.24
N TRP A 4 16.32 11.10 16.12
CA TRP A 4 17.54 11.06 16.93
C TRP A 4 18.80 10.87 16.09
N VAL A 5 18.72 10.04 15.04
CA VAL A 5 19.82 9.85 14.10
C VAL A 5 20.11 11.15 13.34
N MET A 6 19.08 11.83 12.81
CA MET A 6 19.24 13.11 12.13
C MET A 6 19.78 14.20 13.07
N ALA A 7 19.31 14.25 14.32
CA ALA A 7 19.82 15.18 15.33
C ALA A 7 21.29 14.91 15.65
N ALA A 8 21.70 13.64 15.79
CA ALA A 8 23.09 13.27 15.97
C ALA A 8 23.93 13.66 14.74
N VAL A 9 23.46 13.37 13.53
CA VAL A 9 24.14 13.78 12.29
C VAL A 9 24.32 15.29 12.25
N MET A 10 23.28 16.08 12.48
CA MET A 10 23.36 17.56 12.49
C MET A 10 24.31 18.08 13.58
N LEU A 11 24.32 17.45 14.76
CA LEU A 11 25.20 17.83 15.87
C LEU A 11 26.68 17.63 15.52
N PHE A 12 27.02 16.54 14.82
CA PHE A 12 28.41 16.19 14.49
C PHE A 12 28.87 16.67 13.11
N GLN A 13 27.96 16.93 12.16
CA GLN A 13 28.29 17.27 10.78
C GLN A 13 29.12 18.56 10.69
N ARG A 14 28.73 19.64 11.37
CA ARG A 14 29.49 20.91 11.29
C ARG A 14 30.79 20.92 12.09
N PRO A 15 30.87 20.38 13.32
CA PRO A 15 32.13 20.23 14.02
C PRO A 15 33.16 19.42 13.23
N VAL A 16 32.74 18.34 12.58
CA VAL A 16 33.61 17.51 11.72
C VAL A 16 34.04 18.29 10.47
N GLN A 17 33.14 19.01 9.81
CA GLN A 17 33.51 19.86 8.67
C GLN A 17 34.46 21.00 9.06
N ALA A 18 34.26 21.63 10.21
CA ALA A 18 35.14 22.67 10.74
C ALA A 18 36.53 22.10 11.08
N TYR A 19 36.59 20.90 11.68
CA TYR A 19 37.85 20.19 11.92
C TYR A 19 38.61 19.90 10.61
N ILE A 20 37.92 19.40 9.58
CA ILE A 20 38.51 19.13 8.25
C ILE A 20 39.01 20.42 7.59
N LYS A 21 38.29 21.53 7.72
CA LYS A 21 38.66 22.85 7.19
C LYS A 21 39.67 23.62 8.05
N LYS A 22 40.10 23.07 9.18
CA LYS A 22 40.96 23.74 10.19
C LYS A 22 40.36 25.04 10.75
N GLU A 23 39.05 25.11 10.84
CA GLU A 23 38.28 26.21 11.45
C GLU A 23 38.00 25.92 12.93
N PRO A 24 37.70 26.94 13.76
CA PRO A 24 37.41 26.74 15.17
C PRO A 24 36.14 25.91 15.39
N ILE A 25 36.26 24.83 16.17
CA ILE A 25 35.20 23.83 16.41
C ILE A 25 34.11 24.39 17.34
N GLY A 26 34.47 25.23 18.31
CA GLY A 26 33.53 25.80 19.30
C GLY A 26 32.34 26.54 18.68
N PRO A 27 32.58 27.52 17.78
CA PRO A 27 31.50 28.21 17.05
C PRO A 27 30.63 27.27 16.21
N ALA A 28 31.25 26.29 15.53
CA ALA A 28 30.54 25.31 14.72
C ALA A 28 29.62 24.40 15.56
N PHE A 29 30.05 24.02 16.76
CA PHE A 29 29.23 23.24 17.70
C PHE A 29 28.03 24.04 18.21
N LYS A 30 28.24 25.31 18.61
CA LYS A 30 27.15 26.20 19.03
C LYS A 30 26.13 26.40 17.91
N GLN A 31 26.60 26.61 16.68
CA GLN A 31 25.74 26.76 15.51
C GLN A 31 24.91 25.50 15.23
N SER A 32 25.50 24.32 15.39
CA SER A 32 24.79 23.03 15.21
C SER A 32 23.64 22.88 16.19
N ILE A 33 23.83 23.26 17.46
CA ILE A 33 22.76 23.26 18.46
C ILE A 33 21.65 24.24 18.06
N THR A 34 22.01 25.46 17.65
CA THR A 34 21.01 26.45 17.19
C THR A 34 20.22 25.95 15.98
N GLU A 35 20.88 25.28 15.03
CA GLU A 35 20.22 24.69 13.86
C GLU A 35 19.24 23.58 14.21
N ILE A 36 19.56 22.75 15.21
CA ILE A 36 18.63 21.74 15.72
C ILE A 36 17.36 22.41 16.27
N PHE A 37 17.48 23.48 17.07
CA PHE A 37 16.32 24.21 17.59
C PHE A 37 15.52 24.92 16.47
N ILE A 38 16.20 25.51 15.48
CA ILE A 38 15.54 26.11 14.31
C ILE A 38 14.79 25.04 13.51
N ALA A 39 15.41 23.89 13.26
CA ALA A 39 14.79 22.77 12.56
C ALA A 39 13.57 22.24 13.32
N LEU A 40 13.65 22.15 14.65
CA LEU A 40 12.52 21.76 15.49
C LEU A 40 11.37 22.77 15.40
N ALA A 41 11.66 24.08 15.46
CA ALA A 41 10.67 25.13 15.31
C ALA A 41 10.03 25.13 13.91
N ASN A 42 10.81 24.91 12.86
CA ASN A 42 10.31 24.80 11.50
C ASN A 42 9.46 23.54 11.31
N GLY A 43 9.85 22.42 11.90
CA GLY A 43 9.04 21.21 11.96
C GLY A 43 7.67 21.49 12.59
N GLY A 44 7.64 22.19 13.73
CA GLY A 44 6.40 22.62 14.38
C GLY A 44 5.52 23.50 13.48
N ARG A 45 6.10 24.49 12.79
CA ARG A 45 5.36 25.36 11.86
C ARG A 45 4.79 24.59 10.65
N ASN A 46 5.57 23.69 10.08
CA ASN A 46 5.13 22.87 8.94
C ASN A 46 4.01 21.90 9.34
N MET A 47 3.95 21.50 10.61
CA MET A 47 2.89 20.63 11.13
C MET A 47 1.55 21.34 11.38
N VAL A 48 1.49 22.68 11.36
CA VAL A 48 0.26 23.43 11.66
C VAL A 48 -0.86 23.10 10.67
N SER A 49 -0.55 22.95 9.38
CA SER A 49 -1.54 22.60 8.34
C SER A 49 -2.14 21.21 8.58
N VAL A 50 -1.31 20.23 8.92
CA VAL A 50 -1.74 18.87 9.27
C VAL A 50 -2.56 18.88 10.56
N ALA A 51 -2.16 19.64 11.57
CA ALA A 51 -2.88 19.75 12.83
C ALA A 51 -4.30 20.32 12.64
N LEU A 52 -4.46 21.36 11.82
CA LEU A 52 -5.77 21.93 11.49
C LEU A 52 -6.65 20.92 10.73
N ALA A 53 -6.08 20.20 9.77
CA ALA A 53 -6.82 19.16 9.04
C ALA A 53 -7.25 18.02 9.96
N CYS A 54 -6.38 17.57 10.88
CA CYS A 54 -6.73 16.56 11.89
C CYS A 54 -7.79 17.06 12.88
N ALA A 55 -7.76 18.33 13.28
CA ALA A 55 -8.78 18.92 14.14
C ALA A 55 -10.15 18.92 13.44
N ALA A 56 -10.21 19.29 12.16
CA ALA A 56 -11.43 19.20 11.35
C ALA A 56 -11.90 17.75 11.18
N ALA A 57 -10.99 16.81 10.91
CA ALA A 57 -11.29 15.38 10.86
C ALA A 57 -11.87 14.87 12.19
N GLY A 58 -11.38 15.36 13.34
CA GLY A 58 -11.92 15.03 14.65
C GLY A 58 -13.38 15.43 14.85
N ILE A 59 -13.81 16.56 14.25
CA ILE A 59 -15.23 16.96 14.24
C ILE A 59 -16.06 15.93 13.45
N ILE A 60 -15.55 15.48 12.30
CA ILE A 60 -16.22 14.44 11.49
C ILE A 60 -16.36 13.16 12.33
N VAL A 61 -15.29 12.70 12.99
CA VAL A 61 -15.34 11.54 13.89
C VAL A 61 -16.40 11.71 14.98
N GLY A 62 -16.51 12.90 15.56
CA GLY A 62 -17.54 13.23 16.56
C GLY A 62 -18.96 13.12 16.01
N VAL A 63 -19.22 13.63 14.80
CA VAL A 63 -20.53 13.51 14.12
C VAL A 63 -20.85 12.06 13.78
N VAL A 64 -19.85 11.29 13.36
CA VAL A 64 -19.99 9.86 13.06
C VAL A 64 -20.41 9.07 14.31
N ALA A 65 -19.79 9.37 15.45
CA ALA A 65 -20.13 8.76 16.74
C ALA A 65 -21.56 9.10 17.21
N MET A 66 -22.15 10.21 16.76
CA MET A 66 -23.54 10.59 17.07
C MET A 66 -24.59 9.85 16.22
N GLY A 67 -24.18 8.95 15.31
CA GLY A 67 -25.10 8.06 14.57
C GLY A 67 -24.97 8.11 13.05
N LEU A 68 -24.21 9.06 12.48
CA LEU A 68 -23.99 9.12 11.03
C LEU A 68 -23.21 7.89 10.52
N GLY A 69 -22.39 7.26 11.36
CA GLY A 69 -21.66 6.05 10.99
C GLY A 69 -22.57 4.90 10.55
N GLN A 70 -23.67 4.67 11.29
CA GLN A 70 -24.61 3.60 10.94
C GLN A 70 -25.36 3.86 9.64
N LEU A 71 -25.63 5.11 9.29
CA LEU A 71 -26.22 5.45 7.98
C LEU A 71 -25.29 5.04 6.84
N ILE A 72 -23.99 5.27 6.98
CA ILE A 72 -23.00 4.88 5.96
C ILE A 72 -22.89 3.36 5.88
N THR A 73 -22.84 2.66 7.01
CA THR A 73 -22.91 1.19 7.04
C THR A 73 -24.17 0.68 6.31
N ALA A 74 -25.35 1.24 6.60
CA ALA A 74 -26.61 0.83 6.00
C ALA A 74 -26.66 1.08 4.47
N ILE A 75 -26.11 2.22 4.00
CA ILE A 75 -26.01 2.52 2.57
C ILE A 75 -25.10 1.49 1.89
N ILE A 76 -23.93 1.21 2.46
CA ILE A 76 -23.00 0.23 1.90
C ILE A 76 -23.66 -1.14 1.88
N ASP A 77 -24.28 -1.58 2.97
CA ASP A 77 -24.95 -2.89 3.05
C ASP A 77 -26.05 -3.05 2.00
N THR A 78 -26.94 -2.06 1.90
CA THR A 78 -28.04 -2.05 0.92
C THR A 78 -27.51 -2.14 -0.51
N LEU A 79 -26.46 -1.37 -0.85
CA LEU A 79 -25.85 -1.40 -2.18
C LEU A 79 -25.07 -2.69 -2.42
N SER A 80 -24.55 -3.32 -1.37
CA SER A 80 -23.77 -4.56 -1.46
C SER A 80 -24.64 -5.79 -1.70
N MET A 81 -25.93 -5.73 -1.37
CA MET A 81 -26.89 -6.82 -1.57
C MET A 81 -26.41 -8.16 -0.97
N GLY A 82 -25.74 -8.11 0.19
CA GLY A 82 -25.14 -9.28 0.85
C GLY A 82 -23.86 -9.81 0.20
N ASN A 83 -23.30 -9.16 -0.82
CA ASN A 83 -22.05 -9.58 -1.45
C ASN A 83 -20.84 -8.85 -0.87
N ILE A 84 -19.96 -9.59 -0.17
CA ILE A 84 -18.74 -9.06 0.45
C ILE A 84 -17.79 -8.42 -0.57
N PHE A 85 -17.65 -8.99 -1.77
CA PHE A 85 -16.80 -8.38 -2.81
C PHE A 85 -17.35 -7.03 -3.27
N LEU A 86 -18.67 -6.94 -3.44
CA LEU A 86 -19.33 -5.69 -3.82
C LEU A 86 -19.21 -4.65 -2.71
N MET A 87 -19.38 -5.06 -1.45
CA MET A 87 -19.14 -4.22 -0.27
C MET A 87 -17.73 -3.63 -0.26
N LEU A 88 -16.69 -4.46 -0.47
CA LEU A 88 -15.32 -3.97 -0.50
C LEU A 88 -15.08 -3.01 -1.67
N VAL A 89 -15.65 -3.26 -2.86
CA VAL A 89 -15.52 -2.36 -4.01
C VAL A 89 -16.22 -1.02 -3.75
N ILE A 90 -17.45 -1.04 -3.24
CA ILE A 90 -18.19 0.18 -2.86
C ILE A 90 -17.40 0.96 -1.82
N THR A 91 -16.88 0.28 -0.81
CA THR A 91 -16.11 0.90 0.27
C THR A 91 -14.79 1.46 -0.23
N ALA A 92 -14.09 0.76 -1.13
CA ALA A 92 -12.87 1.26 -1.77
C ALA A 92 -13.14 2.54 -2.57
N VAL A 93 -14.22 2.58 -3.36
CA VAL A 93 -14.61 3.76 -4.12
C VAL A 93 -15.02 4.91 -3.19
N ALA A 94 -15.81 4.63 -2.17
CA ALA A 94 -16.20 5.63 -1.17
C ALA A 94 -14.97 6.20 -0.45
N SER A 95 -14.03 5.35 -0.06
CA SER A 95 -12.74 5.75 0.47
C SER A 95 -11.99 6.64 -0.52
N LEU A 96 -11.80 6.23 -1.78
CA LEU A 96 -11.12 7.08 -2.77
C LEU A 96 -11.76 8.48 -2.88
N ILE A 97 -13.08 8.57 -2.95
CA ILE A 97 -13.78 9.85 -3.06
C ILE A 97 -13.60 10.70 -1.79
N ILE A 98 -13.78 10.11 -0.60
CA ILE A 98 -13.68 10.82 0.68
C ILE A 98 -12.25 11.31 0.94
N GLY A 99 -11.25 10.56 0.47
CA GLY A 99 -9.84 10.86 0.74
C GLY A 99 -9.24 11.95 -0.12
N MET A 100 -9.85 12.24 -1.27
CA MET A 100 -9.31 13.23 -2.20
C MET A 100 -9.30 14.64 -1.58
N GLY A 101 -8.10 15.23 -1.52
CA GLY A 101 -7.92 16.64 -1.12
C GLY A 101 -7.68 16.86 0.38
N LEU A 102 -7.50 15.79 1.15
CA LEU A 102 -7.13 15.83 2.56
C LEU A 102 -5.67 15.38 2.75
N PRO A 103 -4.93 15.89 3.76
CA PRO A 103 -3.62 15.31 4.10
C PRO A 103 -3.76 13.86 4.56
N THR A 104 -2.87 12.95 4.13
CA THR A 104 -2.87 11.50 4.44
C THR A 104 -3.30 11.15 5.88
N THR A 105 -2.79 11.85 6.88
CA THR A 105 -3.15 11.63 8.29
C THR A 105 -4.63 11.93 8.57
N ALA A 106 -5.14 13.08 8.10
CA ALA A 106 -6.53 13.46 8.26
C ALA A 106 -7.46 12.55 7.45
N THR A 107 -7.06 12.21 6.22
CA THR A 107 -7.70 11.23 5.36
C THR A 107 -7.92 9.89 6.08
N TYR A 108 -6.85 9.36 6.70
CA TYR A 108 -6.92 8.13 7.46
C TYR A 108 -7.87 8.23 8.66
N ILE A 109 -7.83 9.32 9.44
CA ILE A 109 -8.72 9.52 10.60
C ILE A 109 -10.19 9.44 10.16
N VAL A 110 -10.54 10.17 9.09
CA VAL A 110 -11.91 10.20 8.56
C VAL A 110 -12.32 8.79 8.09
N MET A 111 -11.52 8.15 7.25
CA MET A 111 -11.86 6.81 6.74
C MET A 111 -11.90 5.75 7.85
N ALA A 112 -10.93 5.72 8.75
CA ALA A 112 -10.89 4.75 9.83
C ALA A 112 -12.11 4.86 10.77
N SER A 113 -12.68 6.06 10.94
CA SER A 113 -13.92 6.24 11.69
C SER A 113 -15.18 5.83 10.95
N LEU A 114 -15.14 5.79 9.62
CA LEU A 114 -16.30 5.61 8.74
C LEU A 114 -16.34 4.23 8.10
N THR A 115 -15.31 3.90 7.33
CA THR A 115 -15.29 2.73 6.45
C THR A 115 -14.76 1.48 7.16
N ALA A 116 -13.80 1.61 8.08
CA ALA A 116 -13.31 0.45 8.84
C ALA A 116 -14.40 -0.23 9.69
N PRO A 117 -15.21 0.48 10.50
CA PRO A 117 -16.30 -0.16 11.24
C PRO A 117 -17.37 -0.73 10.30
N ALA A 118 -17.70 -0.04 9.19
CA ALA A 118 -18.66 -0.55 8.21
C ALA A 118 -18.23 -1.90 7.61
N ILE A 119 -16.95 -2.05 7.24
CA ILE A 119 -16.41 -3.33 6.71
C ILE A 119 -16.54 -4.45 7.75
N VAL A 120 -16.21 -4.17 9.01
CA VAL A 120 -16.25 -5.19 10.07
C VAL A 120 -17.69 -5.57 10.42
N GLU A 121 -18.58 -4.59 10.52
CA GLU A 121 -19.98 -4.79 10.89
C GLU A 121 -20.75 -5.54 9.79
N ILE A 122 -20.64 -5.09 8.53
CA ILE A 122 -21.29 -5.77 7.39
C ILE A 122 -20.66 -7.14 7.16
N GLY A 123 -19.34 -7.26 7.28
CA GLY A 123 -18.66 -8.55 7.23
C GLY A 123 -19.24 -9.53 8.26
N ALA A 124 -19.39 -9.11 9.51
CA ALA A 124 -19.98 -9.92 10.56
C ALA A 124 -21.44 -10.30 10.30
N MET A 125 -22.24 -9.39 9.72
CA MET A 125 -23.62 -9.68 9.29
C MET A 125 -23.69 -10.76 8.19
N GLN A 126 -22.63 -10.92 7.40
CA GLN A 126 -22.52 -11.92 6.32
C GLN A 126 -21.69 -13.15 6.74
N ASP A 127 -21.59 -13.43 8.04
CA ASP A 127 -20.80 -14.52 8.63
C ASP A 127 -19.31 -14.50 8.22
N PHE A 128 -18.78 -13.33 7.89
CA PHE A 128 -17.40 -13.12 7.46
C PHE A 128 -16.62 -12.23 8.44
N ILE A 129 -15.79 -12.86 9.25
CA ILE A 129 -15.01 -12.16 10.27
C ILE A 129 -13.82 -11.46 9.62
N VAL A 130 -13.86 -10.13 9.61
CA VAL A 130 -12.75 -9.28 9.17
C VAL A 130 -11.90 -8.87 10.37
N PRO A 131 -10.60 -9.21 10.41
CA PRO A 131 -9.72 -8.67 11.44
C PRO A 131 -9.65 -7.15 11.37
N LEU A 132 -9.80 -6.48 12.51
CA LEU A 132 -9.87 -5.02 12.59
C LEU A 132 -8.65 -4.36 11.94
N MET A 133 -7.45 -4.92 12.13
CA MET A 133 -6.23 -4.43 11.50
C MET A 133 -6.28 -4.47 9.96
N ALA A 134 -6.89 -5.52 9.39
CA ALA A 134 -7.07 -5.62 7.94
C ALA A 134 -8.01 -4.53 7.41
N ALA A 135 -9.10 -4.24 8.13
CA ALA A 135 -10.00 -3.14 7.80
C ALA A 135 -9.28 -1.78 7.87
N HIS A 136 -8.49 -1.51 8.91
CA HIS A 136 -7.71 -0.27 8.99
C HIS A 136 -6.67 -0.13 7.87
N LEU A 137 -5.94 -1.21 7.54
CA LEU A 137 -5.00 -1.21 6.44
C LEU A 137 -5.68 -1.04 5.08
N PHE A 138 -6.88 -1.60 4.91
CA PHE A 138 -7.70 -1.40 3.72
C PHE A 138 -8.04 0.08 3.54
N CYS A 139 -8.60 0.71 4.57
CA CYS A 139 -8.95 2.13 4.56
C CYS A 139 -7.71 3.03 4.36
N PHE A 140 -6.61 2.72 5.06
CA PHE A 140 -5.36 3.46 4.94
C PHE A 140 -4.79 3.41 3.52
N TYR A 141 -4.81 2.23 2.90
CA TYR A 141 -4.28 2.05 1.56
C TYR A 141 -5.09 2.84 0.53
N PHE A 142 -6.42 2.75 0.54
CA PHE A 142 -7.26 3.55 -0.36
C PHE A 142 -7.20 5.04 -0.04
N GLY A 143 -6.95 5.42 1.22
CA GLY A 143 -6.67 6.81 1.60
C GLY A 143 -5.40 7.36 0.95
N ILE A 144 -4.31 6.61 0.93
CA ILE A 144 -3.08 7.02 0.23
C ILE A 144 -3.28 7.00 -1.30
N LEU A 145 -3.98 6.00 -1.81
CA LEU A 145 -4.26 5.89 -3.24
C LEU A 145 -5.14 7.05 -3.75
N ALA A 146 -6.00 7.61 -2.88
CA ALA A 146 -6.79 8.81 -3.20
C ALA A 146 -5.91 10.02 -3.48
N ASP A 147 -4.80 10.17 -2.75
CA ASP A 147 -3.85 11.27 -2.93
C ASP A 147 -3.05 11.15 -4.24
N ASP A 148 -2.84 9.92 -4.72
CA ASP A 148 -2.20 9.66 -6.02
C ASP A 148 -3.18 9.84 -7.21
N THR A 149 -4.48 9.69 -6.96
CA THR A 149 -5.51 9.76 -8.01
C THR A 149 -5.63 11.19 -8.59
N PRO A 150 -5.49 11.39 -9.92
CA PRO A 150 -5.77 12.67 -10.54
C PRO A 150 -7.23 13.10 -10.28
N PRO A 151 -7.50 14.37 -9.92
CA PRO A 151 -6.65 15.55 -10.10
C PRO A 151 -5.74 15.92 -8.90
N VAL A 152 -5.67 15.13 -7.81
CA VAL A 152 -4.94 15.51 -6.59
C VAL A 152 -3.43 15.31 -6.77
N GLY A 153 -2.98 14.08 -7.05
CA GLY A 153 -1.68 13.69 -7.62
C GLY A 153 -0.44 14.56 -7.38
N LEU A 154 -0.24 15.13 -6.19
CA LEU A 154 0.77 16.19 -5.93
C LEU A 154 2.20 15.72 -6.27
N ALA A 155 2.52 14.47 -5.96
CA ALA A 155 3.83 13.88 -6.25
C ALA A 155 4.04 13.72 -7.76
N ALA A 156 3.03 13.25 -8.50
CA ALA A 156 3.09 13.14 -9.94
C ALA A 156 3.23 14.50 -10.63
N TYR A 157 2.63 15.56 -10.08
CA TYR A 157 2.76 16.92 -10.61
C TYR A 157 4.14 17.52 -10.35
N ALA A 158 4.73 17.26 -9.18
CA ALA A 158 6.12 17.63 -8.90
C ALA A 158 7.09 16.87 -9.83
N ALA A 159 6.87 15.57 -10.04
CA ALA A 159 7.65 14.77 -10.98
C ALA A 159 7.51 15.28 -12.43
N ALA A 160 6.29 15.65 -12.85
CA ALA A 160 6.03 16.22 -14.17
C ALA A 160 6.77 17.55 -14.37
N ALA A 161 6.86 18.40 -13.34
CA ALA A 161 7.63 19.65 -13.39
C ALA A 161 9.14 19.39 -13.60
N ILE A 162 9.69 18.36 -12.94
CA ILE A 162 11.09 17.94 -13.12
C ILE A 162 11.32 17.35 -14.53
N ALA A 163 10.40 16.49 -14.98
CA ALA A 163 10.46 15.82 -16.28
C ALA A 163 10.07 16.72 -17.46
N LYS A 164 9.58 17.94 -17.19
CA LYS A 164 9.02 18.87 -18.18
C LYS A 164 7.89 18.26 -19.01
N SER A 165 7.05 17.43 -18.37
CA SER A 165 5.90 16.79 -19.00
C SER A 165 4.57 17.40 -18.50
N PRO A 166 3.45 17.20 -19.23
CA PRO A 166 2.14 17.65 -18.78
C PRO A 166 1.71 16.94 -17.47
N PRO A 167 1.28 17.66 -16.42
CA PRO A 167 1.00 17.07 -15.10
C PRO A 167 -0.10 16.00 -15.09
N ILE A 168 -1.24 16.25 -15.75
CA ILE A 168 -2.39 15.32 -15.74
C ILE A 168 -2.05 13.99 -16.44
N PRO A 169 -1.51 13.97 -17.67
CA PRO A 169 -1.05 12.73 -18.31
C PRO A 169 0.00 11.96 -17.49
N THR A 170 0.94 12.67 -16.86
CA THR A 170 1.93 12.05 -15.98
C THR A 170 1.29 11.43 -14.74
N GLY A 171 0.32 12.11 -14.12
CA GLY A 171 -0.46 11.58 -13.01
C GLY A 171 -1.30 10.37 -13.38
N LEU A 172 -2.00 10.41 -14.51
CA LEU A 172 -2.77 9.25 -15.00
C LEU A 172 -1.87 8.04 -15.27
N GLN A 173 -0.68 8.26 -15.84
CA GLN A 173 0.28 7.18 -16.07
C GLN A 173 0.82 6.59 -14.76
N GLY A 174 1.16 7.45 -13.79
CA GLY A 174 1.59 7.03 -12.46
C GLY A 174 0.51 6.24 -11.73
N PHE A 175 -0.71 6.77 -11.69
CA PHE A 175 -1.87 6.10 -11.10
C PHE A 175 -2.15 4.74 -11.75
N MET A 176 -2.01 4.61 -13.07
CA MET A 176 -2.16 3.31 -13.75
C MET A 176 -1.06 2.31 -13.39
N TYR A 177 0.08 2.76 -12.89
CA TYR A 177 1.11 1.89 -12.35
C TYR A 177 0.78 1.48 -10.92
N ASP A 178 0.30 2.43 -10.11
CA ASP A 178 0.03 2.23 -8.68
C ASP A 178 -1.26 1.42 -8.42
N ILE A 179 -2.32 1.62 -9.22
CA ILE A 179 -3.58 0.88 -9.13
C ILE A 179 -3.39 -0.64 -9.27
N ARG A 180 -2.30 -1.08 -9.90
CA ARG A 180 -1.93 -2.51 -10.01
C ARG A 180 -1.44 -3.09 -8.67
N THR A 181 -1.31 -2.29 -7.63
CA THR A 181 -1.05 -2.79 -6.28
C THR A 181 -2.32 -2.78 -5.41
N ALA A 182 -3.43 -2.24 -5.92
CA ALA A 182 -4.71 -2.14 -5.22
C ALA A 182 -5.41 -3.49 -4.95
N ILE A 183 -4.89 -4.61 -5.45
CA ILE A 183 -5.34 -5.95 -5.06
C ILE A 183 -4.98 -6.26 -3.59
N LEU A 184 -3.89 -5.69 -3.08
CA LEU A 184 -3.32 -6.05 -1.78
C LEU A 184 -4.26 -5.76 -0.59
N PRO A 185 -4.95 -4.60 -0.52
CA PRO A 185 -5.99 -4.35 0.48
C PRO A 185 -7.07 -5.43 0.52
N PHE A 186 -7.58 -5.86 -0.64
CA PHE A 186 -8.58 -6.93 -0.68
C PHE A 186 -7.98 -8.24 -0.14
N MET A 187 -6.72 -8.52 -0.46
CA MET A 187 -6.06 -9.72 0.05
C MET A 187 -5.85 -9.68 1.57
N PHE A 188 -5.64 -8.51 2.20
CA PHE A 188 -5.58 -8.42 3.66
C PHE A 188 -6.91 -8.81 4.33
N ILE A 189 -8.03 -8.51 3.69
CA ILE A 189 -9.37 -8.87 4.17
C ILE A 189 -9.61 -10.38 4.03
N PHE A 190 -9.22 -10.98 2.90
CA PHE A 190 -9.44 -12.41 2.64
C PHE A 190 -8.35 -13.34 3.20
N ASN A 191 -7.17 -12.80 3.51
CA ASN A 191 -6.04 -13.52 4.08
C ASN A 191 -5.23 -12.62 5.03
N ALA A 192 -5.59 -12.67 6.32
CA ALA A 192 -4.92 -11.92 7.37
C ALA A 192 -3.49 -12.41 7.68
N ASP A 193 -3.05 -13.53 7.11
CA ASP A 193 -1.68 -14.00 7.28
C ASP A 193 -0.68 -13.02 6.65
N LEU A 194 -1.10 -12.31 5.60
CA LEU A 194 -0.28 -11.31 4.91
C LEU A 194 0.12 -10.15 5.84
N ILE A 195 -0.69 -9.88 6.86
CA ILE A 195 -0.42 -8.88 7.89
C ILE A 195 0.16 -9.50 9.16
N LEU A 196 0.59 -10.76 9.09
CA LEU A 196 1.15 -11.54 10.18
C LEU A 196 0.21 -11.69 11.39
N HIS A 197 -1.11 -11.62 11.16
CA HIS A 197 -2.09 -11.75 12.22
C HIS A 197 -2.07 -13.17 12.80
N ASN A 198 -1.87 -13.29 14.11
CA ASN A 198 -1.71 -14.56 14.83
C ASN A 198 -0.55 -15.45 14.34
N ILE A 199 0.47 -14.88 13.69
CA ILE A 199 1.66 -15.62 13.26
C ILE A 199 2.81 -15.34 14.22
N THR A 200 3.17 -16.35 15.01
CA THR A 200 4.21 -16.26 16.04
C THR A 200 5.54 -16.89 15.61
N SER A 201 5.55 -17.62 14.49
CA SER A 201 6.72 -18.35 14.00
C SER A 201 7.46 -17.56 12.91
N TRP A 202 8.75 -17.29 13.13
CA TRP A 202 9.62 -16.61 12.16
C TRP A 202 9.72 -17.32 10.80
N PRO A 203 9.98 -18.65 10.73
CA PRO A 203 10.00 -19.36 9.45
C PRO A 203 8.70 -19.21 8.65
N GLN A 204 7.56 -19.22 9.35
CA GLN A 204 6.25 -19.07 8.72
C GLN A 204 6.04 -17.65 8.19
N GLY A 205 6.40 -16.62 8.98
CA GLY A 205 6.32 -15.23 8.54
C GLY A 205 7.21 -14.95 7.32
N ILE A 206 8.43 -15.49 7.31
CA ILE A 206 9.35 -15.38 6.17
C ILE A 206 8.78 -16.08 4.94
N LEU A 207 8.22 -17.29 5.09
CA LEU A 207 7.58 -18.02 4.00
C LEU A 207 6.45 -17.19 3.38
N ILE A 208 5.54 -16.67 4.21
CA ILE A 208 4.41 -15.84 3.75
C ILE A 208 4.92 -14.59 3.03
N PHE A 209 5.93 -13.92 3.58
CA PHE A 209 6.54 -12.74 2.96
C PHE A 209 7.11 -13.05 1.56
N ILE A 210 7.90 -14.12 1.44
CA ILE A 210 8.47 -14.53 0.14
C ILE A 210 7.35 -14.87 -0.85
N MET A 211 6.35 -15.65 -0.43
CA MET A 211 5.23 -16.02 -1.29
C MET A 211 4.37 -14.80 -1.68
N ALA A 212 4.20 -13.83 -0.80
CA ALA A 212 3.52 -12.57 -1.10
C ALA A 212 4.29 -11.74 -2.13
N CYS A 213 5.63 -11.67 -2.02
CA CYS A 213 6.47 -11.05 -3.03
C CYS A 213 6.32 -11.73 -4.40
N VAL A 214 6.35 -13.06 -4.45
CA VAL A 214 6.18 -13.82 -5.70
C VAL A 214 4.76 -13.67 -6.26
N GLY A 215 3.74 -13.67 -5.41
CA GLY A 215 2.34 -13.46 -5.80
C GLY A 215 2.09 -12.08 -6.39
N ASN A 216 2.66 -11.03 -5.78
CA ASN A 216 2.62 -9.66 -6.31
C ASN A 216 3.43 -9.52 -7.60
N PHE A 217 4.56 -10.21 -7.72
CA PHE A 217 5.33 -10.24 -8.96
C PHE A 217 4.54 -10.90 -10.11
N ALA A 218 3.83 -12.00 -9.84
CA ALA A 218 2.91 -12.61 -10.80
C ALA A 218 1.77 -11.66 -11.18
N PHE A 219 1.22 -10.90 -10.22
CA PHE A 219 0.15 -9.93 -10.48
C PHE A 219 0.63 -8.75 -11.33
N ALA A 220 1.80 -8.21 -11.01
CA ALA A 220 2.46 -7.17 -11.80
C ALA A 220 2.72 -7.67 -13.23
N SER A 221 3.18 -8.92 -13.37
CA SER A 221 3.40 -9.53 -14.69
C SER A 221 2.11 -9.66 -15.50
N ALA A 222 1.01 -10.08 -14.86
CA ALA A 222 -0.31 -10.16 -15.49
C ALA A 222 -0.80 -8.79 -16.00
N THR A 223 -0.70 -7.77 -15.14
CA THR A 223 -1.25 -6.43 -15.38
C THR A 223 -0.37 -5.56 -16.28
N GLN A 224 0.96 -5.75 -16.26
CA GLN A 224 1.88 -5.11 -17.21
C GLN A 224 1.90 -5.82 -18.57
N GLY A 225 1.42 -7.06 -18.65
CA GLY A 225 1.44 -7.86 -19.88
C GLY A 225 2.85 -8.33 -20.26
N TRP A 226 3.78 -8.38 -19.31
CA TRP A 226 5.16 -8.76 -19.53
C TRP A 226 5.71 -9.57 -18.35
N PHE A 227 6.43 -10.64 -18.64
CA PHE A 227 7.19 -11.42 -17.66
C PHE A 227 8.66 -11.53 -18.10
N PHE A 228 9.05 -12.59 -18.81
CA PHE A 228 10.32 -12.64 -19.55
C PHE A 228 10.16 -12.41 -21.06
N ALA A 229 8.93 -12.53 -21.54
CA ALA A 229 8.49 -12.11 -22.86
C ALA A 229 7.11 -11.45 -22.74
N ARG A 230 6.63 -10.85 -23.84
CA ARG A 230 5.26 -10.34 -23.91
C ARG A 230 4.25 -11.46 -23.65
N ASN A 231 3.37 -11.22 -22.68
CA ASN A 231 2.34 -12.19 -22.28
C ASN A 231 1.28 -12.31 -23.38
N LYS A 232 0.84 -13.53 -23.63
CA LYS A 232 -0.36 -13.78 -24.44
C LYS A 232 -1.61 -13.57 -23.58
N ILE A 233 -2.74 -13.24 -24.19
CA ILE A 233 -3.99 -12.94 -23.46
C ILE A 233 -4.40 -14.10 -22.55
N TRP A 234 -4.20 -15.35 -22.97
CA TRP A 234 -4.50 -16.55 -22.19
C TRP A 234 -3.53 -16.82 -21.01
N GLU A 235 -2.37 -16.16 -20.94
CA GLU A 235 -1.39 -16.30 -19.84
C GLU A 235 -1.78 -15.40 -18.68
N ILE A 236 -2.48 -14.29 -18.96
CA ILE A 236 -2.99 -13.35 -17.96
C ILE A 236 -3.87 -14.05 -16.91
N PRO A 237 -4.94 -14.80 -17.25
CA PRO A 237 -5.73 -15.49 -16.23
C PRO A 237 -4.94 -16.54 -15.45
N ILE A 238 -3.90 -17.13 -16.06
CA ILE A 238 -3.02 -18.10 -15.37
C ILE A 238 -2.14 -17.37 -14.35
N PHE A 239 -1.56 -16.21 -14.69
CA PHE A 239 -0.84 -15.38 -13.71
C PHE A 239 -1.76 -14.90 -12.59
N LEU A 240 -3.00 -14.51 -12.88
CA LEU A 240 -3.98 -14.14 -11.85
C LEU A 240 -4.32 -15.34 -10.94
N ALA A 241 -4.44 -16.55 -11.49
CA ALA A 241 -4.61 -17.76 -10.70
C ALA A 241 -3.40 -18.03 -9.80
N VAL A 242 -2.16 -17.82 -10.28
CA VAL A 242 -0.94 -17.89 -9.45
C VAL A 242 -0.99 -16.86 -8.33
N THR A 243 -1.35 -15.61 -8.62
CA THR A 243 -1.49 -14.56 -7.62
C THR A 243 -2.50 -14.97 -6.54
N LEU A 244 -3.68 -15.46 -6.92
CA LEU A 244 -4.69 -15.91 -5.96
C LEU A 244 -4.20 -17.12 -5.14
N THR A 245 -3.48 -18.05 -5.77
CA THR A 245 -2.86 -19.20 -5.08
C THR A 245 -1.89 -18.76 -3.99
N LEU A 246 -1.02 -17.80 -4.31
CA LEU A 246 0.06 -17.38 -3.42
C LEU A 246 -0.39 -16.35 -2.39
N LEU A 247 -1.33 -15.47 -2.72
CA LEU A 247 -1.87 -14.45 -1.80
C LEU A 247 -3.02 -14.98 -0.95
N ARG A 248 -3.75 -16.01 -1.39
CA ARG A 248 -4.86 -16.63 -0.66
C ARG A 248 -4.80 -18.16 -0.77
N PRO A 249 -3.82 -18.80 -0.11
CA PRO A 249 -3.66 -20.26 -0.16
C PRO A 249 -4.90 -21.02 0.34
N ASP A 250 -5.65 -20.44 1.29
CA ASP A 250 -6.90 -20.99 1.83
C ASP A 250 -7.95 -21.33 0.76
N LEU A 251 -8.03 -20.50 -0.28
CA LEU A 251 -9.00 -20.70 -1.35
C LEU A 251 -8.69 -21.99 -2.12
N ILE A 252 -7.42 -22.28 -2.37
CA ILE A 252 -7.03 -23.46 -3.14
C ILE A 252 -6.98 -24.69 -2.25
N SER A 253 -6.54 -24.56 -1.01
CA SER A 253 -6.59 -25.68 -0.05
C SER A 253 -8.02 -26.17 0.15
N SER A 254 -9.02 -25.27 0.22
CA SER A 254 -10.43 -25.67 0.35
C SER A 254 -10.96 -26.41 -0.88
N TRP A 255 -10.54 -26.03 -2.09
CA TRP A 255 -10.93 -26.72 -3.33
C TRP A 255 -10.28 -28.10 -3.48
N ILE A 256 -9.06 -28.26 -2.98
CA ILE A 256 -8.30 -29.52 -3.04
C ILE A 256 -8.63 -30.44 -1.84
N GLY A 257 -9.36 -29.94 -0.84
CA GLY A 257 -9.70 -30.69 0.37
C GLY A 257 -8.58 -30.78 1.40
N ILE A 258 -7.58 -29.89 1.32
CA ILE A 258 -6.49 -29.80 2.29
C ILE A 258 -7.01 -29.10 3.56
N PRO A 259 -6.78 -29.65 4.77
CA PRO A 259 -7.17 -28.99 6.01
C PRO A 259 -6.57 -27.59 6.12
N HIS A 260 -7.32 -26.66 6.70
CA HIS A 260 -6.92 -25.25 6.83
C HIS A 260 -5.55 -25.07 7.52
N GLY A 261 -5.19 -25.93 8.48
CA GLY A 261 -3.87 -25.91 9.14
C GLY A 261 -2.69 -26.22 8.21
N GLN A 262 -2.93 -26.84 7.05
CA GLN A 262 -1.93 -27.19 6.04
C GLN A 262 -2.08 -26.36 4.75
N ARG A 263 -2.80 -25.24 4.79
CA ARG A 263 -3.02 -24.36 3.64
C ARG A 263 -1.76 -23.95 2.88
N TYR A 264 -0.61 -23.81 3.56
CA TYR A 264 0.67 -23.45 2.93
C TYR A 264 1.20 -24.49 1.93
N TRP A 265 0.66 -25.71 1.96
CA TRP A 265 0.92 -26.74 0.94
C TRP A 265 0.34 -26.38 -0.44
N ALA A 266 -0.48 -25.33 -0.53
CA ALA A 266 -0.90 -24.76 -1.81
C ALA A 266 0.22 -23.94 -2.50
N TYR A 267 1.22 -23.44 -1.77
CA TYR A 267 2.27 -22.60 -2.37
C TYR A 267 3.09 -23.28 -3.47
N PRO A 268 3.54 -24.54 -3.32
CA PRO A 268 4.23 -25.25 -4.39
C PRO A 268 3.41 -25.33 -5.70
N ILE A 269 2.08 -25.37 -5.62
CA ILE A 269 1.20 -25.40 -6.79
C ILE A 269 1.32 -24.08 -7.56
N GLY A 270 1.22 -22.94 -6.86
CA GLY A 270 1.39 -21.62 -7.45
C GLY A 270 2.78 -21.43 -8.08
N LEU A 271 3.83 -21.89 -7.39
CA LEU A 271 5.20 -21.85 -7.91
C LEU A 271 5.39 -22.76 -9.13
N ALA A 272 4.79 -23.95 -9.14
CA ALA A 272 4.86 -24.86 -10.27
C ALA A 272 4.18 -24.26 -11.50
N ILE A 273 2.99 -23.65 -11.35
CA ILE A 273 2.29 -22.96 -12.44
C ILE A 273 3.14 -21.78 -12.95
N LEU A 274 3.76 -21.00 -12.06
CA LEU A 274 4.67 -19.91 -12.45
C LEU A 274 5.90 -20.44 -13.20
N GLY A 275 6.47 -21.56 -12.77
CA GLY A 275 7.56 -22.24 -13.45
C GLY A 275 7.17 -22.78 -14.83
N LEU A 276 5.96 -23.31 -14.99
CA LEU A 276 5.42 -23.71 -16.29
C LEU A 276 5.27 -22.52 -17.23
N LEU A 277 4.75 -21.38 -16.74
CA LEU A 277 4.67 -20.14 -17.51
C LEU A 277 6.06 -19.67 -17.96
N TYR A 278 7.07 -19.76 -17.08
CA TYR A 278 8.45 -19.47 -17.44
C TYR A 278 8.95 -20.39 -18.57
N LEU A 279 8.75 -21.70 -18.46
CA LEU A 279 9.17 -22.66 -19.49
C LEU A 279 8.46 -22.42 -20.83
N MET A 280 7.17 -22.08 -20.80
CA MET A 280 6.39 -21.72 -21.99
C MET A 280 6.84 -20.40 -22.63
N GLN A 281 7.42 -19.48 -21.86
CA GLN A 281 7.95 -18.22 -22.38
C GLN A 281 9.40 -18.32 -22.82
N ARG A 282 10.17 -19.30 -22.33
CA ARG A 282 11.58 -19.50 -22.66
C ARG A 282 11.92 -19.42 -24.16
N PRO A 283 11.12 -20.00 -25.09
CA PRO A 283 11.39 -19.89 -26.53
C PRO A 283 11.19 -18.48 -27.12
N ARG A 284 10.42 -17.62 -26.44
CA ARG A 284 10.09 -16.25 -26.85
C ARG A 284 11.00 -15.19 -26.22
N ILE A 285 11.86 -15.57 -25.29
CA ILE A 285 12.81 -14.65 -24.67
C ILE A 285 13.76 -14.16 -25.78
N GLN A 286 13.68 -12.87 -26.10
CA GLN A 286 14.62 -12.26 -27.04
C GLN A 286 16.03 -12.41 -26.45
N LYS A 287 16.90 -13.16 -27.13
CA LYS A 287 18.33 -13.15 -26.84
C LYS A 287 18.81 -11.75 -27.19
N THR A 288 19.25 -10.98 -26.20
CA THR A 288 19.89 -9.68 -26.44
C THR A 288 21.05 -9.90 -27.42
N VAL A 289 20.92 -9.37 -28.65
CA VAL A 289 22.06 -9.23 -29.54
C VAL A 289 22.97 -8.21 -28.85
N PRO A 290 24.24 -8.54 -28.53
CA PRO A 290 25.13 -7.55 -27.95
C PRO A 290 25.19 -6.35 -28.88
N ALA A 291 25.00 -5.15 -28.32
CA ALA A 291 25.12 -3.92 -29.09
C ALA A 291 26.48 -3.93 -29.81
N PRO A 292 26.54 -3.59 -31.11
CA PRO A 292 27.83 -3.46 -31.78
C PRO A 292 28.66 -2.45 -30.99
N ALA A 293 29.88 -2.86 -30.61
CA ALA A 293 30.83 -1.99 -29.94
C ALA A 293 31.01 -0.74 -30.82
N MET A 294 30.59 0.42 -30.31
CA MET A 294 30.95 1.73 -30.85
C MET A 294 32.22 2.21 -30.17
#